data_AF-A0A6V7CCJ4-F1
#
_entry.id   AF-A0A6V7CCJ4-F1
#
_cell.length_a   1.000
_cell.length_b   1.000
_cell.length_c   1.000
_cell.angle_alpha   90.00
_cell.angle_beta   90.00
_cell.angle_gamma   90.00
#
_symmetry.space_group_name_H-M   'P 1'
#
loop_
_entity.id
_entity.type
_entity.pdbx_description
1 polymer ?
#
loop_
_entity_poly.entity_id
_entity_poly.type
_entity_poly.pdbx_seq_one_letter_code
_entity_poly.pdbx_strand_id
1 'polypeptide(L)'
;MNLSLHFGLLGSLEAGLIALVLGVLVFAAVEHSGRRLQFTHGHTLGIACLLAIAIGAGYDIWNLVYTSIVRLESPLYARIALARIHDPNELGSRVVLEVFGAIAGVVLGWKLFSSGSWDDAPPNA
;
A
#
# COMPACT_ATOMS: atom_id res chain seq x y z
N MET A 1 -6.19 1.21 4.74
CA MET A 1 -7.61 1.40 4.27
C MET A 1 -8.54 1.09 5.44
N ASN A 2 -9.68 1.78 5.67
CA ASN A 2 -10.58 1.45 6.81
C ASN A 2 -11.51 0.26 6.55
N LEU A 3 -10.95 -0.94 6.39
CA LEU A 3 -11.73 -2.17 6.27
C LEU A 3 -11.95 -2.80 7.65
N SER A 4 -13.18 -3.25 7.91
CA SER A 4 -13.56 -4.04 9.08
C SER A 4 -13.12 -5.49 8.91
N LEU A 5 -11.89 -5.79 9.34
CA LEU A 5 -11.24 -7.11 9.26
C LEU A 5 -11.24 -7.81 10.62
N HIS A 6 -10.62 -8.98 10.73
CA HIS A 6 -10.40 -9.60 12.03
C HIS A 6 -9.59 -8.69 12.96
N PHE A 7 -9.75 -8.85 14.26
CA PHE A 7 -8.96 -8.13 15.27
C PHE A 7 -7.59 -8.81 15.46
N GLY A 8 -6.58 -8.08 15.91
CA GLY A 8 -5.25 -8.58 16.21
C GLY A 8 -4.33 -8.68 14.99
N LEU A 9 -3.23 -9.42 15.16
CA LEU A 9 -2.23 -9.71 14.12
C LEU A 9 -2.84 -10.27 12.82
N LEU A 10 -3.93 -11.05 12.94
CA LEU A 10 -4.62 -11.62 11.78
C LEU A 10 -5.21 -10.53 10.88
N GLY A 11 -5.84 -9.51 11.46
CA GLY A 11 -6.37 -8.36 10.70
C GLY A 11 -5.27 -7.56 10.02
N SER A 12 -4.13 -7.36 10.70
CA SER A 12 -2.98 -6.67 10.13
C SER A 12 -2.36 -7.45 8.96
N LEU A 13 -2.34 -8.78 9.03
CA LEU A 13 -1.89 -9.65 7.93
C LEU A 13 -2.86 -9.62 6.75
N GLU A 14 -4.18 -9.68 7.00
CA GLU A 14 -5.20 -9.55 5.96
C GLU A 14 -5.10 -8.20 5.25
N ALA A 15 -4.92 -7.11 6.00
CA ALA A 15 -4.70 -5.78 5.45
C ALA A 15 -3.42 -5.70 4.60
N GLY A 16 -2.33 -6.30 5.08
CA GLY A 16 -1.08 -6.42 4.31
C GLY A 16 -1.24 -7.22 3.02
N LEU A 17 -2.01 -8.31 3.04
CA LEU A 17 -2.33 -9.11 1.85
C LEU A 17 -3.16 -8.32 0.83
N ILE A 18 -4.15 -7.55 1.28
CA ILE A 18 -4.94 -6.67 0.43
C ILE A 18 -4.05 -5.59 -0.18
N ALA A 19 -3.17 -4.98 0.63
CA ALA A 19 -2.21 -3.99 0.16
C ALA A 19 -1.24 -4.58 -0.88
N LEU A 20 -0.84 -5.85 -0.72
CA LEU A 20 -0.04 -6.58 -1.70
C LEU A 20 -0.78 -6.74 -3.03
N VAL A 21 -2.01 -7.23 -3.01
CA VAL A 21 -2.82 -7.36 -4.24
C VAL A 21 -3.02 -6.00 -4.89
N LEU A 22 -3.31 -4.95 -4.12
CA LEU A 22 -3.40 -3.58 -4.62
C LEU A 22 -2.10 -3.11 -5.25
N GLY A 23 -0.94 -3.40 -4.65
CA GLY A 23 0.37 -3.05 -5.21
C GLY A 23 0.59 -3.66 -6.59
N VAL A 24 0.22 -4.94 -6.78
CA VAL A 24 0.29 -5.63 -8.08
C VAL A 24 -0.61 -4.93 -9.11
N LEU A 25 -1.87 -4.65 -8.73
CA LEU A 25 -2.87 -4.04 -9.62
C LEU A 25 -2.48 -2.61 -10.01
N VAL A 26 -2.00 -1.82 -9.06
CA VAL A 26 -1.53 -0.45 -9.29
C VAL A 26 -0.32 -0.47 -10.21
N PHE A 27 0.65 -1.36 -9.99
CA PHE A 27 1.79 -1.48 -10.90
C PHE A 27 1.32 -1.81 -12.32
N ALA A 28 0.45 -2.80 -12.50
CA ALA A 28 -0.07 -3.18 -13.82
C ALA A 28 -0.78 -2.00 -14.52
N ALA A 29 -1.56 -1.19 -13.79
CA ALA A 29 -2.23 -0.02 -14.33
C ALA A 29 -1.25 1.11 -14.71
N VAL A 30 -0.25 1.38 -13.86
CA VAL A 30 0.79 2.39 -14.10
C VAL A 30 1.68 1.98 -15.26
N GLU A 31 2.04 0.71 -15.36
CA GLU A 31 2.84 0.18 -16.47
C GLU A 31 2.04 0.20 -17.78
N HIS A 32 0.76 -0.20 -17.77
CA HIS A 32 -0.11 -0.10 -18.94
C HIS A 32 -0.24 1.34 -19.44
N SER A 33 -0.41 2.29 -18.53
CA SER A 33 -0.49 3.72 -18.85
C SER A 33 0.87 4.30 -19.26
N GLY A 34 1.94 3.88 -18.60
CA GLY A 34 3.31 4.31 -18.84
C GLY A 34 3.84 3.89 -20.21
N ARG A 35 3.40 2.74 -20.73
CA ARG A 35 3.68 2.33 -22.12
C ARG A 35 3.11 3.30 -23.15
N ARG A 36 1.93 3.89 -22.88
CA ARG A 36 1.31 4.91 -23.76
C ARG A 36 2.03 6.26 -23.66
N LEU A 37 2.60 6.57 -22.50
CA LEU A 37 3.23 7.86 -22.18
C LEU A 37 4.76 7.84 -22.31
N GLN A 38 5.36 6.72 -22.76
CA GLN A 38 6.82 6.52 -22.89
C GLN A 38 7.60 6.78 -21.58
N PHE A 39 7.04 6.37 -20.44
CA PHE A 39 7.72 6.51 -19.15
C PHE A 39 8.95 5.60 -19.06
N THR A 40 10.02 6.13 -18.43
CA THR A 40 11.19 5.30 -18.11
C THR A 40 10.86 4.31 -16.99
N HIS A 41 11.56 3.18 -16.95
CA HIS A 41 11.35 2.11 -15.96
C HIS A 41 11.37 2.64 -14.51
N GLY A 42 12.26 3.60 -14.20
CA GLY A 42 12.34 4.22 -12.88
C GLY A 42 11.11 5.05 -12.51
N HIS A 43 10.52 5.78 -13.46
CA HIS A 43 9.30 6.56 -13.22
C HIS A 43 8.10 5.65 -12.97
N THR A 44 7.93 4.59 -13.78
CA THR A 44 6.86 3.61 -13.61
C THR A 44 6.91 2.96 -12.23
N LEU A 45 8.09 2.53 -11.78
CA LEU A 45 8.27 1.91 -10.47
C LEU A 45 8.05 2.91 -9.32
N GLY A 46 8.61 4.11 -9.44
CA GLY A 46 8.46 5.16 -8.42
C GLY A 46 7.01 5.59 -8.24
N ILE A 47 6.30 5.88 -9.34
CA ILE A 47 4.90 6.28 -9.33
C ILE A 47 4.02 5.15 -8.80
N ALA A 48 4.27 3.90 -9.22
CA ALA A 48 3.53 2.74 -8.73
C ALA A 48 3.71 2.54 -7.22
N CYS A 49 4.92 2.64 -6.68
CA CYS A 49 5.18 2.55 -5.24
C CYS A 49 4.43 3.65 -4.46
N LEU A 50 4.53 4.91 -4.91
CA LEU A 50 3.88 6.04 -4.23
C LEU A 50 2.35 5.88 -4.23
N LEU A 51 1.77 5.52 -5.38
CA LEU A 51 0.32 5.29 -5.49
C LEU A 51 -0.14 4.09 -4.67
N ALA A 52 0.59 2.98 -4.68
CA ALA A 52 0.24 1.78 -3.93
C ALA A 52 0.23 2.04 -2.42
N ILE A 53 1.23 2.76 -1.89
CA ILE A 53 1.28 3.13 -0.48
C ILE A 53 0.17 4.13 -0.15
N ALA A 54 -0.04 5.15 -0.98
CA ALA A 54 -1.07 6.15 -0.75
C ALA A 54 -2.48 5.54 -0.71
N ILE A 55 -2.77 4.58 -1.59
CA ILE A 55 -4.08 3.91 -1.67
C ILE A 55 -4.22 2.83 -0.59
N GLY A 56 -3.19 1.99 -0.40
CA GLY A 56 -3.23 0.86 0.53
C GLY A 56 -3.12 1.28 2.00
N ALA A 57 -2.11 2.07 2.33
CA ALA A 57 -1.76 2.44 3.71
C ALA A 57 -2.12 3.89 4.08
N GLY A 58 -2.45 4.75 3.11
CA GLY A 58 -2.59 6.20 3.35
C GLY A 58 -3.63 6.56 4.42
N TYR A 59 -4.76 5.85 4.46
CA TYR A 59 -5.78 6.08 5.48
C TYR A 59 -5.32 5.72 6.90
N ASP A 60 -4.62 4.59 7.04
CA ASP A 60 -4.19 4.07 8.34
C ASP A 60 -2.99 4.87 8.84
N ILE A 61 -2.08 5.28 7.94
CA ILE A 61 -1.01 6.25 8.19
C ILE A 61 -1.60 7.58 8.69
N TRP A 62 -2.65 8.08 8.04
CA TRP A 62 -3.30 9.33 8.44
C TRP A 62 -3.89 9.24 9.86
N ASN A 63 -4.53 8.12 10.20
CA ASN A 63 -5.02 7.88 11.56
C ASN A 63 -3.88 7.75 12.58
N LEU A 64 -2.78 7.10 12.22
CA LEU A 64 -1.61 6.95 13.08
C LEU A 64 -0.98 8.32 13.37
N VAL A 65 -0.83 9.16 12.36
CA VAL A 65 -0.35 10.54 12.49
C VAL A 65 -1.31 11.37 13.34
N TYR A 66 -2.62 11.30 13.07
CA TYR A 66 -3.63 12.05 13.81
C TYR A 66 -3.63 11.69 15.30
N THR A 67 -3.60 10.39 15.62
CA THR A 67 -3.58 9.89 17.00
C THR A 67 -2.27 10.17 17.73
N SER A 68 -1.15 10.29 17.01
CA SER A 68 0.18 10.61 17.59
C SER A 68 0.38 12.10 17.81
N ILE A 69 -0.21 12.97 16.98
CA ILE A 69 -0.06 14.43 17.07
C ILE A 69 -1.13 15.06 17.97
N VAL A 70 -2.38 14.58 17.90
CA VAL A 70 -3.48 15.14 18.69
C VAL A 70 -3.41 14.59 20.12
N ARG A 71 -2.97 15.43 21.06
CA ARG A 71 -3.18 15.19 22.50
C ARG A 71 -4.67 15.23 22.79
N LEU A 72 -5.25 14.06 23.01
CA LEU A 72 -6.65 13.90 23.39
C LEU A 72 -6.80 14.31 24.87
N GLU A 73 -6.91 15.61 25.14
CA GLU A 73 -6.96 16.16 26.51
C GLU A 73 -8.28 15.88 27.26
N SER A 74 -9.27 15.28 26.58
CA SER A 74 -10.47 14.78 27.23
C SER A 74 -10.74 13.31 26.88
N PRO A 75 -11.10 12.46 27.87
CA PRO A 75 -11.38 11.04 27.66
C PRO A 75 -12.60 10.79 26.75
N LEU A 76 -13.46 11.79 26.56
CA LEU A 76 -14.61 11.75 25.67
C LEU A 76 -14.18 11.80 24.18
N TYR A 77 -13.29 12.73 23.82
CA TYR A 77 -12.75 12.83 22.45
C TYR A 77 -11.86 11.63 22.12
N ALA A 78 -11.11 11.10 23.10
CA ALA A 78 -10.34 9.88 22.91
C ALA A 78 -11.24 8.70 22.52
N ARG A 79 -12.35 8.51 23.23
CA ARG A 79 -13.33 7.45 22.92
C ARG A 79 -14.00 7.62 21.57
N ILE A 80 -14.33 8.84 21.16
CA ILE A 80 -14.96 9.10 19.84
C ILE A 80 -13.97 8.86 18.70
N ALA A 81 -12.69 9.23 18.87
CA ALA A 81 -11.64 8.95 17.91
C ALA A 81 -11.33 7.43 17.83
N LEU A 82 -11.24 6.77 19.00
CA LEU A 82 -11.02 5.32 19.11
C LEU A 82 -12.18 4.50 18.52
N ALA A 83 -13.43 4.95 18.66
CA ALA A 83 -14.60 4.24 18.13
C ALA A 83 -14.73 4.29 16.59
N ARG A 84 -14.00 5.21 15.93
CA ARG A 84 -13.97 5.30 14.46
C ARG A 84 -12.83 4.48 13.82
N ILE A 85 -11.89 4.01 14.63
CA ILE A 85 -10.73 3.26 14.16
C ILE A 85 -11.01 1.78 14.38
N HIS A 86 -10.98 1.00 13.31
CA HIS A 86 -11.05 -0.46 13.40
C HIS A 86 -9.74 -0.98 13.99
N ASP A 87 -9.82 -1.57 15.19
CA ASP A 87 -8.72 -2.13 15.98
C ASP A 87 -7.53 -1.17 16.29
N PRO A 88 -7.74 -0.18 17.18
CA PRO A 88 -6.75 0.86 17.43
C PRO A 88 -5.47 0.38 18.12
N ASN A 89 -5.50 -0.79 18.78
CA ASN A 89 -4.31 -1.35 19.44
C ASN A 89 -3.28 -1.89 18.44
N GLU A 90 -3.73 -2.30 17.25
CA GLU A 90 -2.90 -2.89 16.19
C GLU A 90 -2.73 -1.93 15.00
N LEU A 91 -3.16 -0.68 15.12
CA LEU A 91 -3.05 0.31 14.03
C LEU A 91 -1.62 0.46 13.52
N GLY A 92 -0.63 0.44 14.42
CA GLY A 92 0.79 0.50 14.07
C GLY A 92 1.26 -0.72 13.29
N SER A 93 0.89 -1.94 13.73
CA SER A 93 1.28 -3.19 13.06
C SER A 93 0.61 -3.31 11.68
N ARG A 94 -0.64 -2.86 11.57
CA ARG A 94 -1.41 -2.79 10.33
C ARG A 94 -0.75 -1.88 9.30
N VAL A 95 -0.40 -0.64 9.69
CA VAL A 95 0.30 0.29 8.79
C VAL A 95 1.61 -0.30 8.28
N VAL A 96 2.40 -0.92 9.15
CA VAL A 96 3.67 -1.54 8.76
C VAL A 96 3.43 -2.66 7.74
N LEU A 97 2.49 -3.56 8.01
CA LEU A 97 2.17 -4.66 7.10
C LEU A 97 1.53 -4.20 5.79
N GLU A 98 0.69 -3.15 5.80
CA GLU A 98 0.13 -2.54 4.59
C GLU A 98 1.23 -1.90 3.72
N VAL A 99 2.20 -1.19 4.32
CA VAL A 99 3.32 -0.60 3.59
C VAL A 99 4.22 -1.68 2.99
N PHE A 100 4.62 -2.69 3.79
CA PHE A 100 5.41 -3.82 3.28
C PHE A 100 4.67 -4.61 2.22
N GLY A 101 3.38 -4.86 2.42
CA GLY A 101 2.49 -5.51 1.46
C GLY A 101 2.45 -4.74 0.15
N ALA A 102 2.17 -3.44 0.19
CA ALA A 102 2.10 -2.58 -1.01
C ALA A 102 3.42 -2.59 -1.80
N ILE A 103 4.57 -2.45 -1.12
CA ILE A 103 5.89 -2.48 -1.78
C ILE A 103 6.16 -3.86 -2.38
N ALA A 104 5.92 -4.94 -1.63
CA ALA A 104 6.09 -6.30 -2.11
C ALA A 104 5.20 -6.59 -3.32
N GLY A 105 3.95 -6.11 -3.29
CA GLY A 105 2.99 -6.19 -4.39
C GLY A 105 3.48 -5.49 -5.65
N VAL A 106 4.01 -4.27 -5.52
CA VAL A 106 4.59 -3.53 -6.66
C VAL A 106 5.80 -4.27 -7.24
N VAL A 107 6.70 -4.81 -6.40
CA VAL A 107 7.86 -5.60 -6.87
C VAL A 107 7.42 -6.89 -7.56
N LEU A 108 6.39 -7.57 -7.05
CA LEU A 108 5.81 -8.75 -7.68
C LEU A 108 5.15 -8.40 -9.02
N GLY A 109 4.37 -7.32 -9.07
CA GLY A 109 3.81 -6.80 -10.31
C GLY A 109 4.90 -6.50 -11.34
N TRP A 110 5.97 -5.83 -10.92
CA TRP A 110 7.11 -5.58 -11.79
C TRP A 110 7.72 -6.87 -12.33
N LYS A 111 7.99 -7.87 -11.50
CA LYS A 111 8.51 -9.16 -12.00
C LYS A 111 7.55 -9.86 -12.96
N LEU A 112 6.25 -9.83 -12.68
CA LEU A 112 5.24 -10.52 -13.49
C LEU A 112 5.01 -9.84 -14.85
N PHE A 113 5.00 -8.52 -14.90
CA PHE A 113 4.66 -7.77 -16.11
C PHE A 113 5.87 -7.24 -16.88
N SER A 114 7.02 -7.05 -16.23
CA SER A 114 8.27 -6.63 -16.88
C SER A 114 9.13 -7.79 -17.37
N SER A 115 8.88 -9.05 -16.95
CA SER A 115 9.63 -10.21 -17.46
C SER A 115 9.38 -10.47 -18.94
N GLY A 116 8.22 -10.06 -19.49
CA GLY A 116 7.95 -10.14 -20.92
C GLY A 116 8.79 -9.21 -21.80
N SER A 117 9.47 -8.20 -21.22
CA SER A 117 10.31 -7.28 -22.00
C SER A 117 11.78 -7.71 -22.11
N TRP A 118 12.19 -8.80 -21.46
CA TRP A 118 13.55 -9.35 -21.52
C TRP A 118 13.74 -10.35 -22.67
N ASP A 119 12.66 -10.99 -23.13
CA ASP A 119 12.72 -11.99 -24.20
C ASP A 119 12.72 -11.38 -25.62
N ASP A 120 12.44 -10.08 -25.75
CA ASP A 120 12.49 -9.34 -27.02
C ASP A 120 13.86 -8.66 -27.29
N ALA A 121 14.90 -8.99 -26.52
CA ALA A 121 16.26 -8.60 -26.90
C ALA A 121 16.71 -9.51 -28.07
N PRO A 122 16.89 -8.99 -29.30
CA PRO A 122 17.44 -9.81 -30.37
C PRO A 122 18.83 -10.30 -29.96
N PRO A 123 19.17 -11.58 -30.22
CA PRO A 123 20.53 -12.04 -30.04
C PRO A 123 21.41 -11.22 -30.98
N ASN A 124 22.31 -10.42 -30.39
CA ASN A 124 23.59 -9.95 -30.95
C ASN A 124 23.60 -9.39 -32.38
N ALA A 125 23.91 -8.10 -32.50
CA ALA A 125 24.60 -7.52 -33.65
C ALA A 125 25.99 -7.04 -33.23
#